data_AF-A0A6B2UST7-F1
#
_entry.id   AF-A0A6B2UST7-F1
#
_cell.length_a   1.000
_cell.length_b   1.000
_cell.length_c   1.000
_cell.angle_alpha   90.00
_cell.angle_beta   90.00
_cell.angle_gamma   90.00
#
_symmetry.space_group_name_H-M   'P 1'
#
loop_
_entity.id
_entity.type
_entity.pdbx_description
1 polymer ?
#
loop_
_entity_poly.entity_id
_entity_poly.type
_entity_poly.pdbx_seq_one_letter_code
_entity_poly.pdbx_strand_id
1 'polypeptide(L)' 'ADMHAVRVLHRDLKPGNVLLGPDGPKVIDFGIAQAFDATQLTRTGVVVGSPGYISPEHVNGSAALVP' A
#
# COMPACT_ATOMS: atom_id res chain seq x y z
N ALA A 1 7.77 9.73 -2.93
CA ALA A 1 6.87 10.73 -3.54
C ALA A 1 6.32 10.21 -4.87
N ASP A 2 7.17 9.59 -5.70
CA ASP A 2 6.83 9.13 -7.05
C ASP A 2 5.58 8.24 -7.13
N MET A 3 5.38 7.30 -6.19
CA MET A 3 4.19 6.44 -6.17
C MET A 3 2.88 7.20 -5.95
N HIS A 4 2.85 8.12 -4.98
CA HIS A 4 1.66 8.94 -4.72
C HIS A 4 1.44 9.95 -5.86
N ALA A 5 2.52 10.44 -6.49
CA ALA A 5 2.43 11.32 -7.65
C ALA A 5 1.72 10.66 -8.85
N VAL A 6 1.87 9.34 -9.01
CA VAL A 6 1.13 8.56 -10.02
C VAL A 6 -0.17 7.95 -9.48
N ARG A 7 -0.66 8.44 -8.33
CA ARG A 7 -1.92 8.00 -7.70
C ARG A 7 -1.96 6.48 -7.42
N VAL A 8 -0.86 5.93 -6.91
CA VAL A 8 -0.75 4.51 -6.50
C VAL A 8 -0.46 4.41 -5.00
N LEU A 9 -1.24 3.58 -4.31
CA LEU A 9 -1.05 3.21 -2.91
C LEU A 9 -0.54 1.77 -2.80
N HIS A 10 0.55 1.52 -2.07
CA HIS A 10 1.15 0.17 -1.96
C HIS A 10 0.35 -0.81 -1.09
N ARG A 11 -0.28 -0.34 -0.01
CA ARG A 11 -1.05 -1.11 0.99
C ARG A 11 -0.28 -2.19 1.80
N ASP A 12 0.97 -2.51 1.49
CA ASP A 12 1.84 -3.43 2.26
C ASP A 12 3.29 -2.92 2.34
N LEU A 13 3.50 -1.66 2.72
CA LEU A 13 4.85 -1.13 2.84
C LEU A 13 5.49 -1.60 4.16
N LYS A 14 6.55 -2.42 4.05
CA LYS A 14 7.32 -2.97 5.17
C LYS A 14 8.80 -3.09 4.79
N PRO A 15 9.73 -3.24 5.76
CA PRO A 15 11.16 -3.41 5.45
C PRO A 15 11.46 -4.53 4.46
N GLY A 16 10.72 -5.64 4.52
CA GLY A 16 10.86 -6.74 3.55
C GLY A 16 10.52 -6.38 2.10
N ASN A 17 9.79 -5.28 1.89
CA ASN A 17 9.42 -4.75 0.57
C ASN A 17 10.30 -3.58 0.14
N VAL A 18 11.44 -3.36 0.79
CA VAL A 18 12.43 -2.33 0.43
C VAL A 18 13.77 -3.00 0.14
N LEU A 19 14.24 -2.89 -1.09
CA LEU A 19 15.59 -3.30 -1.48
C LEU A 19 16.54 -2.11 -1.41
N LEU A 20 17.75 -2.34 -0.88
CA LEU A 20 18.79 -1.32 -0.86
C LEU A 20 19.76 -1.56 -2.02
N GLY A 21 19.75 -0.66 -2.99
CA GLY A 21 20.67 -0.67 -4.12
C GLY A 21 21.75 0.41 -4.01
N PRO A 22 22.75 0.39 -4.90
CA PRO A 22 23.78 1.43 -4.97
C PRO A 22 23.21 2.84 -5.21
N ASP A 23 22.04 2.92 -5.86
CA ASP A 23 21.32 4.17 -6.13
C ASP A 23 20.30 4.54 -5.03
N GLY A 24 20.34 3.85 -3.89
CA GLY A 24 19.43 4.05 -2.76
C GLY A 24 18.29 3.03 -2.67
N PRO A 25 17.35 3.24 -1.74
CA PRO A 25 16.24 2.32 -1.49
C PRO A 25 15.25 2.29 -2.66
N LYS A 26 14.77 1.09 -2.98
CA LYS A 26 13.71 0.83 -3.97
C LYS A 26 12.60 0.00 -3.33
N VAL A 27 11.36 0.39 -3.55
CA VAL A 27 10.20 -0.35 -3.07
C VAL A 27 9.83 -1.43 -4.08
N ILE A 28 9.53 -2.63 -3.59
CA ILE A 28 9.17 -3.81 -4.39
C ILE A 28 7.84 -4.41 -3.89
N ASP A 29 7.30 -5.37 -4.65
CA ASP A 29 6.09 -6.13 -4.31
C ASP A 29 4.79 -5.30 -4.24
N PHE A 30 4.33 -4.86 -5.41
CA PHE A 30 3.07 -4.13 -5.58
C PHE A 30 1.84 -5.07 -5.67
N GLY A 31 1.93 -6.31 -5.18
CA GLY A 31 0.91 -7.34 -5.40
C GLY A 31 -0.50 -7.00 -4.88
N ILE A 32 -0.59 -6.08 -3.92
CA ILE A 32 -1.87 -5.55 -3.41
C ILE A 32 -2.00 -4.03 -3.58
N ALA A 33 -1.16 -3.42 -4.43
CA ALA A 33 -1.21 -2.00 -4.66
C ALA A 33 -2.52 -1.60 -5.36
N GLN A 34 -3.03 -0.43 -5.01
CA GLN A 34 -4.28 0.10 -5.53
C GLN A 34 -4.03 1.46 -6.20
N ALA A 35 -4.44 1.58 -7.46
CA ALA A 35 -4.56 2.87 -8.11
C ALA A 35 -5.77 3.61 -7.53
N PHE A 36 -5.66 4.91 -7.30
CA PHE A 36 -6.73 5.68 -6.66
C PHE A 36 -8.02 5.69 -7.49
N ASP A 37 -7.90 5.50 -8.80
CA ASP A 37 -9.02 5.51 -9.74
C ASP A 37 -9.56 4.09 -10.04
N ALA A 38 -8.99 3.05 -9.42
CA ALA A 38 -9.53 1.70 -9.50
C ALA A 38 -10.78 1.58 -8.64
N THR A 39 -11.89 1.12 -9.24
CA THR A 39 -13.10 0.75 -8.50
C THR A 39 -12.73 -0.20 -7.39
N GLN A 40 -13.04 0.15 -6.14
CA GLN A 40 -12.66 -0.60 -4.94
C GLN A 40 -13.24 -2.03 -4.99
N LEU A 41 -12.49 -2.97 -5.54
CA LEU A 41 -12.90 -4.38 -5.65
C LEU A 41 -12.61 -5.18 -4.37
N THR A 42 -12.20 -4.51 -3.28
CA THR A 42 -12.06 -5.15 -1.98
C THR A 42 -13.39 -5.13 -1.26
N ARG A 43 -14.00 -6.30 -1.15
CA ARG A 43 -15.17 -6.58 -0.29
C ARG A 43 -14.91 -5.95 1.09
N THR A 44 -15.82 -5.08 1.54
CA THR A 44 -15.77 -4.45 2.88
C THR A 44 -15.52 -5.52 3.94
N GLY A 45 -14.46 -5.34 4.75
CA GLY A 45 -14.11 -6.22 5.87
C GLY A 45 -12.88 -7.13 5.69
N VAL A 46 -12.19 -7.10 4.55
CA VAL A 46 -10.90 -7.81 4.40
C VAL A 46 -9.75 -6.86 4.72
N VAL A 47 -9.09 -7.08 5.87
CA VAL A 47 -7.83 -6.42 6.20
C VAL A 47 -6.73 -7.01 5.29
N VAL A 48 -6.05 -6.16 4.53
CA VAL A 48 -4.97 -6.56 3.62
C VAL A 48 -3.70 -5.81 4.02
N GLY A 49 -2.57 -6.51 4.11
CA GLY A 49 -1.28 -6.00 4.52
C GLY A 49 -0.62 -6.88 5.59
N SER A 50 0.66 -6.64 5.86
CA SER A 50 1.42 -7.39 6.87
C SER A 50 1.18 -6.84 8.27
N PRO A 51 0.81 -7.68 9.26
CA PRO A 51 0.60 -7.26 10.64
C PRO A 51 1.78 -6.45 11.19
N GLY A 52 1.49 -5.37 11.91
CA GLY A 52 2.49 -4.44 12.45
C GLY A 52 2.90 -3.30 11.50
N TYR A 53 2.52 -3.35 10.22
CA TYR A 53 2.75 -2.29 9.23
C TYR A 53 1.46 -1.73 8.61
N ILE A 54 0.31 -2.20 9.10
CA ILE A 54 -1.02 -1.76 8.65
C ILE A 54 -1.45 -0.52 9.43
N SER A 55 -2.00 0.46 8.75
CA SER A 55 -2.58 1.65 9.39
C SER A 55 -3.93 1.36 10.07
N PRO A 56 -4.30 2.07 11.15
CA PRO A 56 -5.50 1.78 11.93
C PRO A 56 -6.80 1.80 11.11
N GLU A 57 -6.91 2.70 10.15
CA GLU A 57 -8.05 2.81 9.25
C GLU A 57 -8.21 1.54 8.38
N HIS A 58 -7.12 0.95 7.89
CA HIS A 58 -7.15 -0.29 7.13
C HIS A 58 -7.49 -1.51 7.99
N VAL A 59 -7.06 -1.53 9.25
CA VAL A 59 -7.45 -2.58 10.21
C VAL A 59 -8.95 -2.54 10.48
N ASN A 60 -9.54 -1.35 10.55
CA ASN A 60 -10.97 -1.15 10.73
C ASN A 60 -11.79 -1.37 9.43
N GLY A 61 -11.15 -1.86 8.35
CA GLY A 61 -11.79 -2.10 7.07
C GLY A 61 -12.18 -0.81 6.33
N SER A 62 -11.68 0.36 6.76
CA SER A 62 -11.85 1.59 6.02
C SER A 62 -10.94 1.58 4.81
N ALA A 63 -11.55 1.79 3.65
CA ALA A 63 -10.84 1.89 2.38
C ALA A 63 -10.63 3.36 1.97
N ALA A 64 -10.69 4.28 2.93
CA ALA A 64 -10.51 5.69 2.68
C ALA A 64 -9.08 5.94 2.19
N LEU A 65 -8.95 6.29 0.91
CA LEU A 65 -7.69 6.79 0.36
C LEU A 65 -7.47 8.18 0.95
N VAL A 66 -6.52 8.29 1.89
CA VAL A 66 -6.04 9.60 2.35
C VAL A 66 -4.97 10.05 1.34
N PRO A 67 -5.19 11.17 0.60
CA PRO A 67 -4.21 11.70 -0.34
C PRO A 67 -2.91 12.18 0.34
#